data_AF-T1I5A0-F1
#
_entry.id   AF-T1I5A0-F1
#
_cell.length_a   1.000
_cell.length_b   1.000
_cell.length_c   1.000
_cell.angle_alpha   90.00
_cell.angle_beta   90.00
_cell.angle_gamma   90.00
#
_symmetry.space_group_name_H-M   'P 1'
#
loop_
_entity.id
_entity.type
_entity.pdbx_description
1 polymer ?
#
loop_
_entity_poly.entity_id
_entity_poly.type
_entity_poly.pdbx_seq_one_letter_code
_entity_poly.pdbx_strand_id
1 'polypeptide(L)'
;MRNLLELALEEFAQGRDVLWSGSGPALGKTISCAEVMKKKFSPIHQFNKISYRRCEEHWEPKMEGLDPLVVNRDVPLIHILLSHQPINSDLPGYQMVGEQKHVPSRHAKPMTSKKFEQRPFNRKKNITHDQAQMESYGLKFNRKKNNKKANKERSNEN
;
A
#
# COMPACT_ATOMS: atom_id res chain seq x y z
N MET A 1 -13.24 5.66 13.02
CA MET A 1 -12.34 4.49 13.01
C MET A 1 -12.13 3.88 14.39
N ARG A 2 -12.07 4.67 15.48
CA ARG A 2 -11.73 4.14 16.82
C ARG A 2 -12.68 3.03 17.32
N ASN A 3 -14.00 3.20 17.19
CA ASN A 3 -14.98 2.24 17.71
C ASN A 3 -14.81 0.80 17.14
N LEU A 4 -14.75 0.63 15.82
CA LEU A 4 -14.60 -0.71 15.21
C LEU A 4 -13.26 -1.36 15.55
N LEU A 5 -12.19 -0.56 15.65
CA LEU A 5 -10.87 -1.07 16.00
C LEU A 5 -10.82 -1.52 17.46
N GLU A 6 -11.42 -0.78 18.37
CA GLU A 6 -11.50 -1.12 19.79
C GLU A 6 -12.22 -2.46 20.01
N LEU A 7 -13.41 -2.62 19.41
CA LEU A 7 -14.14 -3.88 19.42
C LEU A 7 -13.30 -5.04 18.86
N ALA A 8 -12.65 -4.84 17.71
CA ALA A 8 -11.85 -5.89 17.09
C ALA A 8 -10.63 -6.30 17.95
N LEU A 9 -10.04 -5.36 18.69
CA LEU A 9 -8.95 -5.66 19.61
C LEU A 9 -9.43 -6.48 20.81
N GLU A 10 -10.57 -6.13 21.38
CA GLU A 10 -11.18 -6.88 22.50
C GLU A 10 -11.56 -8.29 22.09
N GLU A 11 -12.23 -8.43 20.94
CA GLU A 11 -12.65 -9.72 20.40
C GLU A 11 -11.46 -10.62 20.06
N PHE A 12 -10.41 -10.04 19.48
CA PHE A 12 -9.19 -10.78 19.21
C PHE A 12 -8.49 -11.23 20.51
N ALA A 13 -8.48 -10.40 21.55
CA ALA A 13 -7.94 -10.77 22.85
C ALA A 13 -8.74 -11.89 23.54
N GLN A 14 -10.03 -12.03 23.23
CA GLN A 14 -10.89 -13.14 23.70
C GLN A 14 -10.69 -14.45 22.90
N GLY A 15 -9.74 -14.48 21.96
CA GLY A 15 -9.43 -15.69 21.19
C GLY A 15 -10.25 -15.83 19.90
N ARG A 16 -10.97 -14.79 19.47
CA ARG A 16 -11.70 -14.82 18.19
C ARG A 16 -10.80 -14.33 17.06
N ASP A 17 -10.89 -14.96 15.90
CA ASP A 17 -10.23 -14.49 14.69
C ASP A 17 -10.99 -13.29 14.11
N VAL A 18 -10.26 -12.38 13.44
CA VAL A 18 -10.83 -11.14 12.90
C VAL A 18 -10.59 -11.04 11.40
N LEU A 19 -11.66 -10.84 10.64
CA LEU A 19 -11.62 -10.56 9.20
C LEU A 19 -11.89 -9.09 8.92
N TRP A 20 -10.87 -8.38 8.47
CA TRP A 20 -11.00 -7.02 7.95
C TRP A 20 -11.35 -7.06 6.47
N SER A 21 -12.49 -6.49 6.10
CA SER A 21 -12.91 -6.34 4.71
C SER A 21 -13.05 -4.86 4.35
N GLY A 22 -12.61 -4.48 3.16
CA GLY A 22 -12.70 -3.09 2.71
C GLY A 22 -12.63 -2.95 1.21
N SER A 23 -13.45 -2.06 0.66
CA SER A 23 -13.49 -1.79 -0.78
C SER A 23 -13.41 -0.29 -1.08
N GLY A 24 -12.91 0.04 -2.26
CA GLY A 24 -12.85 1.42 -2.75
C GLY A 24 -12.17 2.36 -1.74
N PRO A 25 -12.81 3.49 -1.35
CA PRO A 25 -12.21 4.45 -0.41
C PRO A 25 -11.88 3.88 0.98
N ALA A 26 -12.44 2.74 1.37
CA ALA A 26 -12.19 2.11 2.67
C ALA A 26 -10.89 1.29 2.72
N LEU A 27 -10.30 0.93 1.57
CA LEU A 27 -9.12 0.06 1.49
C LEU A 27 -7.98 0.48 2.42
N GLY A 28 -7.58 1.77 2.36
CA GLY A 28 -6.49 2.28 3.19
C GLY A 28 -6.80 2.19 4.70
N LYS A 29 -8.07 2.35 5.09
CA LYS A 29 -8.51 2.27 6.49
C LYS A 29 -8.51 0.83 6.97
N THR A 30 -9.02 -0.10 6.16
CA THR A 30 -9.03 -1.55 6.44
C THR A 30 -7.61 -2.07 6.67
N ILE A 31 -6.67 -1.71 5.79
CA ILE A 31 -5.25 -2.07 5.95
C ILE A 31 -4.70 -1.45 7.24
N SER A 32 -4.95 -0.16 7.47
CA SER A 32 -4.46 0.54 8.67
C SER A 32 -4.95 -0.11 9.97
N CYS A 33 -6.22 -0.54 10.03
CA CYS A 33 -6.78 -1.26 11.18
C CYS A 33 -6.05 -2.58 11.43
N ALA A 34 -5.85 -3.39 10.39
CA ALA A 34 -5.10 -4.64 10.51
C ALA A 34 -3.66 -4.40 10.98
N GLU A 35 -2.96 -3.39 10.43
CA GLU A 35 -1.60 -3.03 10.86
C GLU A 35 -1.53 -2.58 12.32
N VAL A 36 -2.54 -1.88 12.83
CA VAL A 36 -2.58 -1.50 14.25
C VAL A 36 -2.76 -2.73 15.14
N MET A 37 -3.60 -3.70 14.75
CA MET A 37 -3.78 -4.94 15.51
C MET A 37 -2.49 -5.76 15.57
N LYS A 38 -1.80 -5.92 14.44
CA LYS A 38 -0.53 -6.66 14.35
C LYS A 38 0.60 -6.09 15.20
N LYS A 39 0.55 -4.79 15.53
CA LYS A 39 1.50 -4.17 16.47
C LYS A 39 1.22 -4.54 17.92
N LYS A 40 -0.03 -4.89 18.25
CA LYS A 40 -0.47 -5.24 19.60
C LYS A 40 -0.42 -6.74 19.86
N PHE A 41 -0.67 -7.56 18.84
CA PHE A 41 -0.72 -9.00 18.94
C PHE A 41 0.34 -9.65 18.05
N SER A 42 1.22 -10.42 18.67
CA SER A 42 2.28 -11.19 18.01
C SER A 42 2.64 -12.39 18.89
N PRO A 43 2.85 -13.59 18.33
CA PRO A 43 2.74 -13.94 16.91
C PRO A 43 1.28 -13.98 16.42
N ILE A 44 1.05 -13.76 15.13
CA ILE A 44 -0.28 -13.80 14.52
C ILE A 44 -0.23 -14.32 13.09
N HIS A 45 -1.19 -15.16 12.72
CA HIS A 45 -1.33 -15.69 11.37
C HIS A 45 -2.18 -14.73 10.53
N GLN A 46 -1.65 -14.31 9.39
CA GLN A 46 -2.35 -13.40 8.47
C GLN A 46 -2.62 -14.09 7.13
N PHE A 47 -3.80 -13.88 6.58
CA PHE A 47 -4.12 -14.25 5.20
C PHE A 47 -4.80 -13.10 4.46
N ASN A 48 -4.24 -12.72 3.30
CA ASN A 48 -4.75 -11.65 2.47
C ASN A 48 -5.35 -12.19 1.16
N LYS A 49 -6.58 -11.79 0.87
CA LYS A 49 -7.22 -12.03 -0.42
C LYS A 49 -7.63 -10.71 -1.06
N ILE A 50 -7.22 -10.49 -2.30
CA ILE A 50 -7.63 -9.35 -3.11
C ILE A 50 -8.64 -9.84 -4.14
N SER A 51 -9.71 -9.09 -4.33
CA SER A 51 -10.76 -9.38 -5.32
C SER A 51 -11.43 -8.10 -5.78
N TYR A 52 -12.44 -8.22 -6.63
CA TYR A 52 -13.30 -7.12 -7.03
C TYR A 52 -14.73 -7.42 -6.58
N ARG A 53 -15.48 -6.35 -6.28
CA ARG A 53 -16.92 -6.38 -6.05
C ARG A 53 -17.59 -5.56 -7.15
N ARG A 54 -18.57 -6.16 -7.84
CA ARG A 54 -19.45 -5.44 -8.76
C ARG A 54 -20.38 -4.50 -7.98
N CYS A 55 -20.41 -3.24 -8.36
CA CYS A 55 -21.36 -2.25 -7.89
C CYS A 55 -22.20 -1.75 -9.07
N GLU A 56 -23.51 -1.68 -8.87
CA GLU A 56 -24.47 -1.11 -9.81
C GLU A 56 -24.90 0.26 -9.28
N GLU A 57 -24.69 1.30 -10.09
CA GLU A 57 -25.04 2.68 -9.75
C GLU A 57 -26.16 3.14 -10.69
N HIS A 58 -27.31 3.48 -10.11
CA HIS A 58 -28.43 4.06 -10.83
C HIS A 58 -28.31 5.59 -10.79
N TRP A 59 -28.40 6.21 -11.96
CA TRP A 59 -28.31 7.65 -12.14
C TRP A 59 -29.61 8.17 -12.74
N GLU A 60 -30.28 9.06 -12.01
CA GLU A 60 -31.48 9.73 -12.50
C GLU A 60 -31.13 10.85 -13.49
N PRO A 61 -31.89 10.96 -14.59
CA PRO A 61 -31.68 12.02 -15.57
C PRO A 61 -32.08 13.38 -14.99
N LYS A 62 -31.31 14.41 -15.35
CA LYS A 62 -31.55 15.79 -14.89
C LYS A 62 -32.58 16.55 -15.72
N MET A 63 -32.97 16.01 -16.88
CA MET A 63 -33.92 16.62 -17.81
C MET A 63 -35.05 15.63 -18.09
N GLU A 64 -36.26 16.15 -18.25
CA GLU A 64 -37.43 15.35 -18.61
C GLU A 64 -37.27 14.74 -20.01
N GLY A 65 -37.79 13.52 -20.19
CA GLY A 65 -37.74 12.78 -21.45
C GLY A 65 -36.45 11.98 -21.70
N LEU A 66 -35.53 11.91 -20.73
CA LEU A 66 -34.35 11.05 -20.78
C LEU A 66 -34.55 9.78 -19.96
N ASP A 67 -33.87 8.70 -20.37
CA ASP A 67 -33.89 7.41 -19.67
C ASP A 67 -32.90 7.39 -18.48
N PRO A 68 -33.22 6.68 -17.38
CA PRO A 68 -32.27 6.41 -16.30
C PRO A 68 -31.03 5.63 -16.77
N LEU A 69 -29.86 5.97 -16.24
CA LEU A 69 -28.61 5.31 -16.57
C LEU A 69 -28.20 4.32 -15.46
N VAL A 70 -27.82 3.11 -15.86
CA VAL A 70 -27.23 2.10 -14.97
C VAL A 70 -25.75 1.92 -15.29
N VAL A 71 -24.88 2.17 -14.32
CA VAL A 71 -23.43 2.01 -14.46
C VAL A 71 -22.95 0.84 -13.60
N ASN A 72 -22.31 -0.14 -14.25
CA ASN A 72 -21.65 -1.24 -13.56
C ASN A 72 -20.15 -0.93 -13.38
N ARG A 73 -19.65 -0.98 -12.14
CA ARG A 73 -18.23 -0.80 -11.83
C ARG A 73 -17.70 -1.96 -10.99
N ASP A 74 -16.49 -2.38 -11.31
CA ASP A 74 -15.75 -3.32 -10.48
C ASP A 74 -14.88 -2.56 -9.48
N VAL A 75 -15.27 -2.63 -8.21
CA VAL A 75 -14.60 -1.92 -7.12
C VAL A 75 -13.59 -2.87 -6.46
N PRO A 76 -12.30 -2.49 -6.34
CA PRO A 76 -11.31 -3.31 -5.67
C PRO A 76 -11.69 -3.54 -4.20
N LEU A 77 -11.48 -4.77 -3.72
CA LEU A 77 -11.81 -5.28 -2.41
C LEU A 77 -10.59 -6.02 -1.84
N ILE A 78 -10.33 -5.84 -0.55
CA ILE A 78 -9.37 -6.64 0.20
C ILE A 78 -10.05 -7.29 1.40
N HIS A 79 -9.64 -8.53 1.65
CA HIS A 79 -9.91 -9.30 2.85
C HIS A 79 -8.59 -9.59 3.55
N ILE A 80 -8.47 -9.24 4.83
CA ILE A 80 -7.31 -9.50 5.68
C ILE A 80 -7.82 -10.28 6.89
N LEU A 81 -7.55 -11.58 6.92
CA LEU A 81 -7.81 -12.42 8.07
C LEU A 81 -6.62 -12.38 9.01
N LEU A 82 -6.88 -12.14 10.29
CA LEU A 82 -5.95 -12.25 11.39
C LEU A 82 -6.43 -13.38 12.31
N SER A 83 -5.61 -14.41 12.48
CA SER A 83 -5.96 -15.65 13.18
C SER A 83 -4.95 -16.02 14.26
N HIS A 84 -5.46 -16.64 15.33
CA HIS A 84 -4.65 -17.28 16.37
C HIS A 84 -4.03 -18.60 15.90
N GLN A 85 -4.67 -19.28 14.95
CA GLN A 85 -4.26 -20.60 14.49
C GLN A 85 -3.60 -20.54 13.11
N PRO A 86 -2.72 -21.51 12.79
CA PRO A 86 -2.12 -21.61 11.47
C PRO A 86 -3.15 -21.73 10.37
N ILE A 87 -3.00 -20.90 9.35
CA ILE A 87 -3.71 -21.01 8.09
C ILE A 87 -2.81 -21.80 7.14
N ASN A 88 -3.39 -22.47 6.13
CA ASN A 88 -2.63 -23.19 5.10
C ASN A 88 -1.51 -22.29 4.53
N SER A 89 -0.26 -22.68 4.78
CA SER A 89 0.94 -21.91 4.44
C SER A 89 1.21 -21.82 2.95
N ASP A 90 0.61 -22.72 2.17
CA ASP A 90 0.80 -22.80 0.72
C ASP A 90 -0.12 -21.83 -0.03
N LEU A 91 -1.07 -21.21 0.68
CA LEU A 91 -1.99 -20.26 0.06
C LEU A 91 -1.27 -18.96 -0.31
N PRO A 92 -1.48 -18.45 -1.54
CA PRO A 92 -0.98 -17.14 -1.92
C PRO A 92 -1.64 -16.08 -1.03
N GLY A 93 -0.82 -15.27 -0.35
CA GLY A 93 -1.28 -14.23 0.56
C GLY A 93 -1.22 -14.61 2.05
N TYR A 94 -0.82 -15.84 2.39
CA TYR A 94 -0.50 -16.19 3.77
C TYR A 94 0.83 -15.56 4.24
N GLN A 95 0.83 -15.04 5.48
CA GLN A 95 1.99 -14.46 6.14
C GLN A 95 1.95 -14.76 7.64
N MET A 96 3.07 -15.22 8.21
CA MET A 96 3.26 -15.26 9.66
C MET A 96 3.84 -13.93 10.12
N VAL A 97 3.18 -13.26 11.07
CA VAL A 97 3.60 -11.98 11.61
C VAL A 97 4.20 -12.23 13.00
N GLY A 98 5.42 -11.75 13.21
CA GLY A 98 6.17 -11.95 14.46
C GLY A 98 7.27 -13.01 14.39
N GLU A 99 7.31 -13.82 13.33
CA GLU A 99 8.45 -14.69 13.05
C GLU A 99 9.51 -13.87 12.30
N GLN A 100 10.60 -13.49 12.98
CA GLN A 100 11.80 -13.01 12.30
C GLN A 100 12.38 -14.18 11.50
N LYS A 101 11.93 -14.35 10.26
CA LYS A 101 12.74 -15.07 9.28
C LYS A 101 14.00 -14.22 9.10
N HIS A 102 15.07 -14.61 9.79
CA HIS A 102 16.42 -14.16 9.51
C HIS A 102 16.65 -14.39 8.01
N VAL A 103 16.43 -13.37 7.19
CA VAL A 103 16.98 -13.35 5.85
C VAL A 103 18.48 -13.36 6.08
N PRO A 104 19.25 -14.38 5.64
CA PRO A 104 20.69 -14.34 5.77
C PRO A 104 21.15 -13.11 4.98
N SER A 105 21.51 -12.06 5.71
CA SER A 105 22.06 -10.84 5.14
C SER A 105 23.36 -11.24 4.48
N ARG A 106 23.34 -11.42 3.15
CA ARG A 106 24.56 -11.85 2.46
C ARG A 106 25.69 -10.82 2.56
N HIS A 107 25.48 -9.59 3.04
CA HIS A 107 26.52 -8.55 3.12
C HIS A 107 26.45 -7.61 4.33
N ALA A 108 26.15 -8.08 5.55
CA ALA A 108 26.34 -7.25 6.74
C ALA A 108 27.80 -7.26 7.21
N LYS A 109 28.60 -6.26 6.82
CA LYS A 109 29.88 -5.97 7.49
C LYS A 109 29.60 -5.43 8.90
N PRO A 110 30.38 -5.82 9.93
CA PRO A 110 30.17 -5.35 11.29
C PRO A 110 30.37 -3.83 11.39
N MET A 111 29.35 -3.13 11.90
CA MET A 111 29.33 -1.68 12.02
C MET A 111 29.94 -1.31 13.38
N THR A 112 31.20 -0.89 13.38
CA THR A 112 31.85 -0.27 14.55
C THR A 112 31.10 1.00 14.95
N SER A 113 30.80 1.15 16.24
CA SER A 113 30.09 2.28 16.84
C SER A 113 30.72 3.63 16.46
N LYS A 114 30.04 4.44 15.64
CA LYS A 114 30.36 5.85 15.44
C LYS A 114 29.29 6.72 16.08
N LYS A 115 29.75 7.64 16.94
CA LYS A 115 28.96 8.64 17.68
C LYS A 115 28.06 9.45 16.73
N PHE A 116 26.86 9.75 17.19
CA PHE A 116 25.84 10.51 16.50
C PHE A 116 26.24 11.99 16.44
N GLU A 117 26.67 12.47 15.28
CA GLU A 117 26.77 13.90 14.97
C GLU A 117 25.60 14.29 14.06
N GLN A 118 24.81 15.28 14.51
CA GLN A 118 23.64 15.77 13.80
C GLN A 118 24.05 16.42 12.48
N ARG A 119 23.59 15.87 11.35
CA ARG A 119 23.84 16.44 10.02
C ARG A 119 22.73 17.39 9.61
N PRO A 120 23.03 18.57 9.02
CA PRO A 120 22.02 19.52 8.60
C PRO A 120 21.29 19.05 7.32
N PHE A 121 20.04 19.50 7.24
CA PHE A 121 19.04 19.20 6.25
C PHE A 121 19.31 19.95 4.94
N ASN A 122 20.01 19.33 3.98
CA ASN A 122 19.76 19.50 2.53
C ASN A 122 20.78 18.74 1.68
N ARG A 123 20.34 17.62 1.07
CA ARG A 123 20.92 17.15 -0.20
C ARG A 123 19.92 16.23 -0.88
N LYS A 124 19.25 16.72 -1.94
CA LYS A 124 18.49 15.87 -2.87
C LYS A 124 19.46 14.86 -3.48
N LYS A 125 19.33 13.58 -3.09
CA LYS A 125 20.02 12.49 -3.77
C LYS A 125 19.28 12.22 -5.08
N ASN A 126 19.95 12.41 -6.20
CA ASN A 126 19.47 11.86 -7.46
C ASN A 126 19.63 10.34 -7.37
N ILE A 127 18.51 9.64 -7.25
CA ILE A 127 18.44 8.18 -7.33
C ILE A 127 18.56 7.86 -8.82
N THR A 128 19.73 7.45 -9.27
CA THR A 128 19.88 6.82 -10.58
C THR A 128 19.38 5.40 -10.44
N HIS A 129 18.15 5.13 -10.89
CA HIS A 129 17.61 3.78 -10.97
C HIS A 129 18.29 3.03 -12.13
N ASP A 130 18.76 1.82 -11.85
CA ASP A 130 19.20 0.88 -12.88
C ASP A 130 17.98 0.45 -13.72
N GLN A 131 18.02 0.80 -15.00
CA GLN A 131 16.90 0.62 -15.92
C GLN A 131 16.59 -0.86 -16.15
N ALA A 132 17.61 -1.73 -16.13
CA ALA A 132 17.44 -3.18 -16.33
C ALA A 132 16.67 -3.82 -15.16
N GLN A 133 16.92 -3.38 -13.93
CA GLN A 133 16.15 -3.83 -12.76
C GLN A 133 14.69 -3.38 -12.83
N MET A 134 14.41 -2.16 -13.29
CA MET A 134 13.02 -1.71 -13.36
C MET A 134 12.22 -2.45 -14.44
N GLU A 135 12.87 -2.90 -15.51
CA GLU A 135 12.24 -3.74 -16.54
C GLU A 135 11.92 -5.15 -16.05
N SER A 136 12.77 -5.75 -15.20
CA SER A 136 12.47 -7.08 -14.63
C SER A 136 11.24 -7.07 -13.70
N TYR A 137 10.96 -5.91 -13.08
CA TYR A 137 9.76 -5.70 -12.27
C TYR A 137 8.55 -5.16 -13.08
N GLY A 138 8.66 -5.02 -14.41
CA GLY A 138 7.55 -4.59 -15.27
C GLY A 138 7.14 -3.11 -15.12
N LEU A 139 8.00 -2.27 -14.53
CA LEU A 139 7.70 -0.88 -14.19
C LEU A 139 8.33 0.09 -15.20
N LYS A 140 7.76 0.25 -16.40
CA LYS A 140 8.22 1.25 -17.39
C LYS A 140 7.50 2.59 -17.21
N PHE A 141 8.25 3.66 -16.90
CA PHE A 141 7.73 5.04 -16.90
C PHE A 141 8.11 5.76 -18.20
N ASN A 142 7.12 6.03 -19.05
CA ASN A 142 7.32 6.69 -20.35
C ASN A 142 7.41 8.22 -20.16
N ARG A 143 8.61 8.75 -19.92
CA ARG A 143 8.82 10.19 -19.69
C ARG A 143 9.09 10.93 -21.00
N LYS A 144 8.05 11.27 -21.76
CA LYS A 144 8.14 12.31 -22.80
C LYS A 144 8.35 13.66 -22.12
N LYS A 145 9.50 14.30 -22.35
CA LYS A 145 9.85 15.62 -21.80
C LYS A 145 9.98 16.63 -22.94
N ASN A 146 8.96 17.48 -23.12
CA ASN A 146 9.06 18.68 -23.95
C ASN A 146 9.97 19.70 -23.25
N ASN A 147 11.11 20.05 -23.85
CA ASN A 147 11.94 21.17 -23.42
C ASN A 147 11.71 22.35 -24.37
N LYS A 148 10.88 23.33 -23.98
CA LYS A 148 11.03 24.71 -24.46
C LYS A 148 11.91 25.44 -23.43
N LYS A 149 13.20 25.61 -23.75
CA LYS A 149 14.07 26.53 -23.01
C LYS A 149 14.01 27.90 -23.68
N ALA A 150 13.58 28.88 -22.90
CA ALA A 150 13.83 30.29 -23.15
C ALA A 150 15.34 30.53 -23.18
N ASN A 151 15.81 31.31 -24.15
CA ASN A 151 17.12 31.95 -24.10
C ASN A 151 16.91 33.43 -24.39
N LYS A 152 17.14 34.26 -23.36
CA LYS A 152 17.18 35.71 -23.43
C LYS A 152 18.57 36.11 -22.95
N GLU A 153 19.41 36.57 -23.86
CA GLU A 153 20.54 37.49 -23.66
C GLU A 153 21.04 37.88 -25.06
N ARG A 154 20.68 39.09 -25.51
CA ARG A 154 21.57 40.26 -25.62
C ARG A 154 22.71 40.08 -26.63
N SER A 155 22.52 40.67 -27.81
CA SER A 155 23.58 41.27 -28.62
C SER A 155 23.09 42.65 -29.07
N ASN A 156 23.89 43.67 -28.77
CA ASN A 156 23.77 45.07 -29.20
C ASN A 156 24.11 45.22 -30.69
N GLU A 157 23.88 46.44 -31.21
CA GLU A 157 24.25 47.01 -32.54
C GLU A 157 23.40 46.47 -33.71
N ASN A 158 22.73 47.29 -34.54
CA ASN A 158 22.81 48.71 -34.90
C ASN A 158 21.41 49.30 -35.08
#